data_AF-A0A7C4TF23-F1
#
_entry.id   AF-A0A7C4TF23-F1
#
_cell.length_a   1.000
_cell.length_b   1.000
_cell.length_c   1.000
_cell.angle_alpha   90.00
_cell.angle_beta   90.00
_cell.angle_gamma   90.00
#
_symmetry.space_group_name_H-M   'P 1'
#
loop_
_entity.id
_entity.type
_entity.pdbx_description
1 polymer ?
#
loop_
_entity_poly.entity_id
_entity_poly.type
_entity_poly.pdbx_seq_one_letter_code
_entity_poly.pdbx_strand_id
1 'polypeptide(L)'
;MLHGAVKKESPSFFKQIAGYLLLAAMLAASVWLWRFLDNVEKTESQARFAAYCEKIRASITHRLHDYEMILKGGAGLFYAFKDVSQAQWRAYVEYRQVKTFYPGIQGIGFAEVVPAAELQRHVEMVRAE
;
A
#
# COMPACT_ATOMS: atom_id res chain seq x y z
N MET A 1 86.26 -21.56 -25.83
CA MET A 1 85.74 -20.79 -26.99
C MET A 1 84.38 -21.38 -27.33
N LEU A 2 83.24 -20.70 -27.40
CA LEU A 2 82.85 -19.30 -27.23
C LEU A 2 81.39 -19.28 -26.74
N HIS A 3 81.13 -18.40 -25.77
CA HIS A 3 79.94 -17.58 -25.56
C HIS A 3 78.53 -18.15 -25.79
N GLY A 4 77.80 -18.26 -24.67
CA GLY A 4 76.34 -18.34 -24.65
C GLY A 4 75.68 -17.05 -25.13
N ALA A 5 74.60 -17.20 -25.87
CA ALA A 5 73.64 -16.14 -26.15
C ALA A 5 72.46 -16.29 -25.19
N VAL A 6 72.51 -15.52 -24.10
CA VAL A 6 71.34 -15.29 -23.24
C VAL A 6 70.27 -14.63 -24.11
N LYS A 7 69.15 -15.34 -24.31
CA LYS A 7 67.95 -14.84 -24.98
C LYS A 7 67.42 -13.66 -24.18
N LYS A 8 67.79 -12.45 -24.60
CA LYS A 8 67.37 -11.19 -23.98
C LYS A 8 65.95 -10.89 -24.45
N GLU A 9 64.95 -11.41 -23.72
CA GLU A 9 63.55 -11.07 -24.00
C GLU A 9 63.39 -9.55 -23.92
N SER A 10 62.82 -8.98 -24.98
CA SER A 10 62.84 -7.56 -25.25
C SER A 10 61.94 -6.78 -24.27
N PRO A 11 62.38 -5.61 -23.74
CA PRO A 11 61.65 -4.82 -22.76
C PRO A 11 60.32 -4.21 -23.26
N SER A 12 59.94 -4.48 -24.51
CA SER A 12 58.68 -4.06 -25.13
C SER A 12 57.51 -4.98 -24.76
N PHE A 13 57.73 -6.30 -24.71
CA PHE A 13 56.69 -7.28 -24.41
C PHE A 13 56.16 -7.14 -22.98
N PHE A 14 57.05 -6.91 -22.00
CA PHE A 14 56.68 -6.69 -20.60
C PHE A 14 55.85 -5.40 -20.41
N LYS A 15 56.15 -4.34 -21.18
CA LYS A 15 55.38 -3.09 -21.17
C LYS A 15 54.01 -3.26 -21.81
N GLN A 16 53.89 -4.07 -22.85
CA GLN A 16 52.60 -4.41 -23.47
C GLN A 16 51.72 -5.22 -22.51
N ILE A 17 52.27 -6.25 -21.87
CA ILE A 17 51.56 -7.04 -20.84
C ILE A 17 51.10 -6.15 -19.68
N ALA A 18 51.98 -5.26 -19.18
CA ALA A 18 51.61 -4.32 -18.13
C ALA A 18 50.46 -3.38 -18.55
N GLY A 19 50.45 -2.92 -19.80
CA GLY A 19 49.36 -2.13 -20.36
C GLY A 19 48.03 -2.88 -20.42
N TYR A 20 48.04 -4.13 -20.89
CA TYR A 20 46.84 -4.97 -20.92
C TYR A 20 46.32 -5.31 -19.52
N LEU A 21 47.21 -5.53 -18.55
CA LEU A 21 46.84 -5.75 -17.15
C LEU A 21 46.20 -4.51 -16.52
N LEU A 22 46.75 -3.32 -16.79
CA LEU A 22 46.17 -2.06 -16.32
C LEU A 22 44.78 -1.84 -16.93
N LEU A 23 44.64 -2.07 -18.24
CA LEU A 23 43.35 -1.98 -18.92
C LEU A 23 42.33 -2.98 -18.33
N ALA A 24 42.74 -4.24 -18.13
CA ALA A 24 41.90 -5.26 -17.52
C ALA A 24 41.48 -4.88 -16.09
N ALA A 25 42.39 -4.31 -15.30
CA ALA A 25 42.09 -3.83 -13.95
C ALA A 25 41.08 -2.67 -13.96
N MET A 26 41.23 -1.70 -14.87
CA MET A 26 40.27 -0.60 -15.01
C MET A 26 38.89 -1.06 -15.47
N LEU A 27 38.84 -2.03 -16.39
CA LEU A 27 37.59 -2.63 -16.86
C LEU A 27 36.91 -3.43 -15.74
N ALA A 28 37.69 -4.22 -14.98
CA ALA A 28 37.17 -4.96 -13.84
C ALA A 28 36.62 -4.01 -12.76
N ALA A 29 37.35 -2.94 -12.44
CA ALA A 29 36.89 -1.92 -11.50
C ALA A 29 35.59 -1.23 -11.97
N SER A 30 35.51 -0.89 -13.26
CA SER A 30 34.30 -0.31 -13.86
C SER A 30 33.09 -1.24 -13.76
N VAL A 31 33.25 -2.52 -14.12
CA VAL A 31 32.17 -3.52 -14.04
C VAL A 31 31.76 -3.76 -12.59
N TRP A 32 32.72 -3.82 -11.67
CA TRP A 32 32.45 -4.00 -10.24
C TRP A 32 31.63 -2.84 -9.66
N LEU A 33 32.03 -1.60 -9.96
CA LEU A 33 31.31 -0.40 -9.54
C LEU A 33 29.89 -0.35 -10.13
N TRP A 34 29.73 -0.70 -11.41
CA TRP A 34 28.42 -0.74 -12.06
C TRP A 34 27.48 -1.78 -11.41
N ARG A 35 27.97 -2.99 -11.12
CA ARG A 35 27.16 -4.01 -10.43
C ARG A 35 26.82 -3.65 -9.00
N PHE A 36 27.73 -2.98 -8.30
CA PHE A 36 27.46 -2.48 -6.96
C PHE A 36 26.30 -1.47 -6.96
N LEU A 37 26.26 -0.57 -7.94
CA LEU A 37 25.19 0.42 -8.11
C LEU A 37 23.86 -0.20 -8.57
N ASP A 38 23.88 -1.12 -9.54
CA ASP A 38 22.67 -1.77 -10.09
C ASP A 38 21.92 -2.64 -9.05
N ASN A 39 22.66 -3.24 -8.11
CA ASN A 39 22.07 -4.02 -7.02
C ASN A 39 21.27 -3.15 -6.02
N VAL A 40 21.62 -1.87 -5.90
CA VAL A 40 20.90 -0.92 -5.03
C VAL A 40 19.57 -0.54 -5.67
N GLU A 41 19.53 -0.34 -6.99
CA GLU A 41 18.35 0.15 -7.71
C GLU A 41 17.16 -0.83 -7.68
N LYS A 42 17.43 -2.14 -7.81
CA LYS A 42 16.38 -3.18 -7.80
C LYS A 42 15.78 -3.38 -6.41
N THR A 43 16.62 -3.43 -5.38
CA THR A 43 16.17 -3.63 -3.99
C THR A 43 15.37 -2.42 -3.50
N GLU A 44 15.83 -1.22 -3.85
CA GLU A 44 15.15 0.02 -3.47
C GLU A 44 13.79 0.17 -4.16
N SER A 45 13.68 -0.23 -5.44
CA SER A 45 12.41 -0.23 -6.17
C SER A 45 11.37 -1.17 -5.53
N GLN A 46 11.76 -2.39 -5.18
CA GLN A 46 10.88 -3.34 -4.51
C GLN A 46 10.46 -2.86 -3.11
N ALA A 47 11.40 -2.31 -2.34
CA ALA A 47 11.10 -1.76 -1.01
C ALA A 47 10.12 -0.58 -1.10
N ARG A 48 10.31 0.32 -2.07
CA ARG A 48 9.36 1.44 -2.33
C ARG A 48 7.99 0.91 -2.71
N PHE A 49 7.90 -0.04 -3.64
CA PHE A 49 6.63 -0.63 -4.05
C PHE A 49 5.90 -1.28 -2.87
N ALA A 50 6.60 -2.08 -2.06
CA ALA A 50 6.04 -2.70 -0.87
C ALA A 50 5.53 -1.65 0.13
N ALA A 51 6.29 -0.57 0.36
CA ALA A 51 5.86 0.53 1.22
C ALA A 51 4.60 1.24 0.70
N TYR A 52 4.47 1.42 -0.63
CA TYR A 52 3.26 1.96 -1.23
C TYR A 52 2.05 1.04 -1.05
N CYS A 53 2.21 -0.25 -1.32
CA CYS A 53 1.16 -1.25 -1.09
C CYS A 53 0.71 -1.25 0.37
N GLU A 54 1.65 -1.21 1.30
CA GLU A 54 1.38 -1.18 2.73
C GLU A 54 0.63 0.09 3.14
N LYS A 55 1.04 1.25 2.63
CA LYS A 55 0.35 2.52 2.88
C LYS A 55 -1.10 2.50 2.38
N ILE A 56 -1.33 1.95 1.19
CA ILE A 56 -2.68 1.80 0.62
C ILE A 56 -3.51 0.85 1.47
N ARG A 57 -2.95 -0.31 1.84
CA ARG A 57 -3.59 -1.31 2.71
C ARG A 57 -4.01 -0.67 4.03
N ALA A 58 -3.09 0.01 4.71
CA ALA A 58 -3.35 0.69 5.97
C ALA A 58 -4.45 1.76 5.82
N SER A 59 -4.44 2.55 4.74
CA SER A 59 -5.48 3.53 4.46
C SER A 59 -6.86 2.91 4.27
N ILE A 60 -6.95 1.79 3.55
CA ILE A 60 -8.22 1.05 3.36
C ILE A 60 -8.70 0.49 4.70
N THR A 61 -7.82 -0.17 5.46
CA THR A 61 -8.16 -0.74 6.77
C THR A 61 -8.64 0.32 7.75
N HIS A 62 -7.98 1.48 7.78
CA HIS A 62 -8.41 2.61 8.62
C HIS A 62 -9.83 3.05 8.26
N ARG A 63 -10.14 3.23 6.97
CA ARG A 63 -11.48 3.61 6.51
C ARG A 63 -12.54 2.56 6.87
N LEU A 64 -12.23 1.27 6.76
CA LEU A 64 -13.15 0.21 7.16
C LEU A 64 -13.45 0.26 8.66
N HIS A 65 -12.43 0.52 9.48
CA HIS A 65 -12.61 0.65 10.92
C HIS A 65 -13.46 1.89 11.28
N ASP A 66 -13.23 3.00 10.60
CA ASP A 66 -14.05 4.21 10.72
C ASP A 66 -15.52 3.92 10.40
N TYR A 67 -15.78 3.19 9.31
CA TYR A 67 -17.13 2.80 8.91
C TYR A 67 -17.79 1.86 9.93
N GLU A 68 -17.04 0.88 10.42
CA GLU A 68 -17.48 -0.04 11.48
C GLU A 68 -17.88 0.72 12.75
N MET A 69 -17.11 1.74 13.16
CA MET A 69 -17.41 2.53 14.35
C MET A 69 -18.70 3.34 14.22
N ILE A 70 -19.02 3.84 13.03
CA ILE A 70 -20.31 4.50 12.78
C ILE A 70 -21.44 3.49 12.88
N LEU A 71 -21.31 2.33 12.22
CA LEU A 71 -22.34 1.29 12.23
C LEU A 71 -22.60 0.77 13.66
N LYS A 72 -21.54 0.55 14.46
CA LYS A 72 -21.67 0.19 15.88
C LYS A 72 -22.35 1.29 16.70
N GLY A 73 -22.05 2.57 16.42
CA GLY A 73 -22.74 3.68 17.06
C GLY A 73 -24.23 3.70 16.74
N GLY A 74 -24.61 3.44 15.49
CA GLY A 74 -26.00 3.30 15.07
C GLY A 74 -26.67 2.10 15.74
N ALA A 75 -26.01 0.94 15.77
CA ALA A 75 -26.51 -0.24 16.49
C ALA A 75 -26.70 0.05 18.00
N GLY A 76 -25.82 0.86 18.61
CA GLY A 76 -25.95 1.31 19.99
C GLY A 76 -27.21 2.15 20.23
N LEU A 77 -27.63 2.96 19.26
CA LEU A 77 -28.89 3.72 19.32
C LEU A 77 -30.09 2.77 19.42
N PHE A 78 -30.15 1.74 18.56
CA PHE A 78 -31.20 0.71 18.57
C PHE A 78 -31.12 -0.22 19.79
N TYR A 79 -29.93 -0.39 20.38
CA TYR A 79 -29.78 -1.12 21.63
C TYR A 79 -30.36 -0.34 22.83
N ALA A 80 -30.20 0.99 22.82
CA ALA A 80 -30.70 1.87 23.89
C ALA A 80 -32.20 2.17 23.76
N PHE A 81 -32.72 2.32 22.55
CA PHE A 81 -34.11 2.64 22.26
C PHE A 81 -34.73 1.54 21.38
N LYS A 82 -35.84 0.94 21.86
CA LYS A 82 -36.50 -0.15 21.15
C LYS A 82 -37.13 0.28 19.82
N ASP A 83 -37.66 1.50 19.78
CA ASP A 83 -38.29 2.09 18.60
C ASP A 83 -37.55 3.39 18.27
N VAL A 84 -36.77 3.37 17.19
CA VAL A 84 -36.06 4.56 16.67
C VAL A 84 -36.84 5.08 15.47
N SER A 85 -37.41 6.27 15.57
CA SER A 85 -38.16 6.88 14.46
C SER A 85 -37.24 7.36 13.35
N GLN A 86 -37.79 7.56 12.14
CA GLN A 86 -37.02 8.12 11.02
C GLN A 86 -36.36 9.47 11.36
N ALA A 87 -37.03 10.31 12.15
CA ALA A 87 -36.49 11.60 12.59
C ALA A 87 -35.30 11.44 13.54
N GLN A 88 -35.36 10.50 14.48
CA GLN A 88 -34.25 10.20 15.40
C GLN A 88 -33.04 9.62 14.65
N TRP A 89 -33.28 8.73 13.68
CA TRP A 89 -32.22 8.21 12.81
C TRP A 89 -31.56 9.33 12.00
N ARG A 90 -32.36 10.23 11.41
CA ARG A 90 -31.84 11.38 10.65
C ARG A 90 -31.01 12.29 11.54
N ALA A 91 -31.47 12.60 12.74
CA ALA A 91 -30.74 13.40 13.72
C ALA A 91 -29.39 12.76 14.10
N TYR A 92 -29.36 11.43 14.28
CA TYR A 92 -28.11 10.69 14.51
C TYR A 92 -27.13 10.83 13.33
N VAL A 93 -27.59 10.62 12.10
CA VAL A 93 -26.75 10.71 10.89
C VAL A 93 -26.23 12.14 10.67
N GLU A 94 -27.07 13.15 10.90
CA GLU A 94 -26.70 14.56 10.80
C GLU A 94 -25.69 14.98 11.87
N TYR A 95 -25.90 14.58 13.13
CA TYR A 95 -24.97 14.85 14.22
C TYR A 95 -23.58 14.28 13.95
N ARG A 96 -23.51 13.06 13.38
CA ARG A 96 -22.24 12.41 13.01
C ARG A 96 -21.57 13.05 11.79
N GLN A 97 -22.24 13.98 11.10
CA GLN A 97 -21.76 14.67 9.91
C GLN A 97 -21.11 13.70 8.91
N VAL A 98 -21.82 12.60 8.64
CA VAL A 98 -21.24 11.44 7.93
C VAL A 98 -20.62 11.84 6.59
N LYS A 99 -21.28 12.75 5.86
CA LYS A 99 -20.80 13.26 4.57
C LYS A 99 -19.51 14.08 4.68
N THR A 100 -19.26 14.74 5.81
CA THR A 100 -18.10 15.61 6.04
C THR A 100 -16.90 14.81 6.53
N PHE A 101 -17.09 13.96 7.55
CA PHE A 101 -15.98 13.23 8.17
C PHE A 101 -15.66 11.89 7.50
N TYR A 102 -16.57 11.36 6.68
CA TYR A 102 -16.40 10.04 6.07
C TYR A 102 -16.65 10.09 4.55
N PRO A 103 -15.77 10.77 3.80
CA PRO A 103 -15.88 10.85 2.35
C PRO A 103 -15.88 9.45 1.71
N GLY A 104 -16.78 9.26 0.75
CA GLY A 104 -17.02 7.97 0.08
C GLY A 104 -18.22 7.20 0.61
N ILE A 105 -18.77 7.54 1.79
CA ILE A 105 -20.09 7.03 2.21
C ILE A 105 -21.18 7.79 1.46
N GLN A 106 -22.02 7.07 0.72
CA GLN A 106 -23.16 7.66 -0.01
C GLN A 106 -24.39 7.79 0.90
N GLY A 107 -24.59 6.83 1.80
CA GLY A 107 -25.68 6.81 2.76
C GLY A 107 -25.50 5.70 3.78
N ILE A 108 -26.18 5.84 4.91
CA ILE A 108 -26.29 4.82 5.95
C ILE A 108 -27.77 4.71 6.29
N GLY A 109 -28.24 3.48 6.42
CA GLY A 109 -29.61 3.18 6.83
C GLY A 109 -29.64 1.98 7.76
N PHE A 110 -30.80 1.74 8.32
CA PHE A 110 -31.12 0.51 9.03
C PHE A 110 -32.25 -0.20 8.27
N ALA A 111 -32.38 -1.50 8.50
CA ALA A 111 -33.47 -2.31 7.97
C ALA A 111 -33.99 -3.17 9.12
N GLU A 112 -35.26 -2.96 9.48
CA GLU A 112 -35.94 -3.81 10.45
C GLU A 112 -36.31 -5.14 9.79
N VAL A 113 -36.16 -6.24 10.54
CA VAL A 113 -36.58 -7.56 10.08
C VAL A 113 -38.06 -7.72 10.42
N VAL A 114 -38.91 -7.64 9.40
CA VAL A 114 -40.37 -7.69 9.56
C VAL A 114 -40.91 -9.03 9.07
N PRO A 115 -41.67 -9.78 9.89
CA PRO A 115 -42.37 -10.99 9.45
C PRO A 115 -43.35 -10.68 8.31
N ALA A 116 -43.52 -11.61 7.37
CA ALA A 116 -44.39 -11.40 6.20
C ALA A 116 -45.85 -11.04 6.59
N ALA A 117 -46.35 -11.58 7.70
CA ALA A 117 -47.69 -11.28 8.22
C ALA A 117 -47.84 -9.83 8.71
N GLU A 118 -46.75 -9.15 9.05
CA GLU A 118 -46.74 -7.79 9.62
C GLU A 118 -46.32 -6.72 8.60
N LEU A 119 -45.88 -7.13 7.40
CA LEU A 119 -45.34 -6.23 6.38
C LEU A 119 -46.29 -5.08 6.04
N GLN A 120 -47.57 -5.37 5.82
CA GLN A 120 -48.55 -4.35 5.44
C GLN A 120 -48.70 -3.29 6.53
N ARG A 121 -48.79 -3.73 7.80
CA ARG A 121 -48.86 -2.84 8.96
C ARG A 121 -47.59 -1.99 9.09
N HIS A 122 -46.42 -2.60 8.91
CA HIS A 122 -45.14 -1.87 8.97
C HIS A 122 -45.05 -0.81 7.87
N VAL A 123 -45.44 -1.12 6.63
CA VAL A 123 -45.44 -0.15 5.52
C VAL A 123 -46.39 1.02 5.80
N GLU A 124 -47.58 0.74 6.34
CA GLU A 124 -48.54 1.78 6.74
C GLU A 124 -47.97 2.68 7.85
N MET A 125 -47.34 2.08 8.86
CA MET A 125 -46.68 2.80 9.95
C MET A 125 -45.55 3.70 9.43
N VAL A 126 -44.63 3.18 8.62
CA VAL A 126 -43.48 3.93 8.08
C VAL A 126 -43.91 5.06 7.14
N ARG A 127 -45.03 4.92 6.42
CA ARG A 127 -45.58 5.99 5.55
C ARG A 127 -46.29 7.09 6.33
N ALA A 128 -46.72 6.80 7.56
CA ALA A 128 -47.39 7.75 8.43
C ALA A 128 -46.42 8.55 9.32
N GLU A 129 -45.16 8.10 9.44
CA GLU A 129 -44.04 8.89 10.00
C GLU A 129 -43.61 10.04 9.09
#